data_AF-A0AAD9KSW7-F1
#
_entry.id   AF-A0AAD9KSW7-F1
#
_cell.length_a   1.000
_cell.length_b   1.000
_cell.length_c   1.000
_cell.angle_alpha   90.00
_cell.angle_beta   90.00
_cell.angle_gamma   90.00
#
_symmetry.space_group_name_H-M   'P 1'
#
loop_
_entity.id
_entity.type
_entity.pdbx_description
1 polymer ?
#
loop_
_entity_poly.entity_id
_entity_poly.type
_entity_poly.pdbx_seq_one_letter_code
_entity_poly.pdbx_strand_id
1 'polypeptide(L)'
;MCIKNFHMDQWLFAIPLCHFLYDCCKPYQSVYDQRKANHTNPYWWGVEHFKPLVDKYKSETKCTTIDVDLLLHRLEPLFAVDQLLQRTLMAAMSARNIEAMIASQKIAPEVCMANLIFFLKWKEISEITLKEKTAACIEPIILSIQELQNDLPNER
;
A
#
# COMPACT_ATOMS: atom_id res chain seq x y z
N MET A 1 -7.59 -13.52 24.58
CA MET A 1 -8.31 -12.23 24.69
C MET A 1 -7.43 -11.16 24.04
N CYS A 2 -7.68 -10.79 22.79
CA CYS A 2 -6.89 -9.76 22.11
C CYS A 2 -7.44 -8.38 22.50
N ILE A 3 -6.64 -7.61 23.22
CA ILE A 3 -6.96 -6.23 23.59
C ILE A 3 -7.03 -5.43 22.27
N LYS A 4 -8.19 -4.83 21.99
CA LYS A 4 -8.37 -3.90 20.87
C LYS A 4 -7.62 -2.61 21.18
N ASN A 5 -6.36 -2.51 20.77
CA ASN A 5 -5.59 -1.27 20.86
C ASN A 5 -6.06 -0.31 19.77
N PHE A 6 -7.05 0.52 20.10
CA PHE A 6 -7.71 1.51 19.24
C PHE A 6 -6.81 2.67 18.74
N HIS A 7 -5.50 2.65 19.03
CA HIS A 7 -4.60 3.78 18.78
C HIS A 7 -3.31 3.42 18.02
N MET A 8 -3.14 2.16 17.62
CA MET A 8 -1.89 1.70 17.01
C MET A 8 -1.65 2.30 15.61
N ASP A 9 -2.67 2.74 14.90
CA ASP A 9 -2.59 3.30 13.54
C ASP A 9 -2.30 4.80 13.50
N GLN A 10 -2.36 5.50 14.64
CA GLN A 10 -2.23 6.97 14.69
C GLN A 10 -0.91 7.51 14.16
N TRP A 11 0.17 6.73 14.26
CA TRP A 11 1.48 7.15 13.73
C TRP A 11 1.48 7.31 12.21
N LEU A 12 0.61 6.59 11.48
CA LEU A 12 0.50 6.68 10.02
C LEU A 12 0.10 8.10 9.57
N PHE A 13 -0.66 8.83 10.40
CA PHE A 13 -1.05 10.22 10.10
C PHE A 13 0.11 11.20 10.20
N ALA A 14 1.19 10.85 10.92
CA ALA A 14 2.40 11.67 11.02
C ALA A 14 3.37 11.41 9.86
N ILE A 15 3.19 10.33 9.09
CA ILE A 15 4.13 9.91 8.05
C ILE A 15 4.34 10.93 6.94
N PRO A 16 3.30 11.61 6.41
CA PRO A 16 3.49 12.67 5.42
C PRO A 16 4.45 13.77 5.88
N LEU A 17 4.34 14.17 7.15
CA LEU A 17 5.24 15.16 7.74
C LEU A 17 6.65 14.60 7.88
N CYS A 18 6.80 13.35 8.32
CA CYS A 18 8.11 12.71 8.42
C CYS A 18 8.79 12.61 7.05
N HIS A 19 8.10 12.14 6.01
CA HIS A 19 8.65 12.06 4.66
C HIS A 19 9.09 13.42 4.12
N PHE A 20 8.34 14.47 4.42
CA PHE A 20 8.72 15.83 4.07
C PHE A 20 9.99 16.27 4.79
N LEU A 21 10.07 16.07 6.11
CA LEU A 21 11.23 16.48 6.91
C LEU A 21 12.51 15.71 6.56
N TYR A 22 12.39 14.46 6.12
CA TYR A 22 13.52 13.65 5.66
C TYR A 22 13.82 13.79 4.15
N ASP A 23 13.17 14.73 3.45
CA ASP A 23 13.32 14.94 2.01
C ASP A 23 13.08 13.66 1.17
N CYS A 24 12.22 12.76 1.66
CA CYS A 24 11.83 11.55 0.94
C CYS A 24 10.88 11.86 -0.22
N CYS A 25 9.98 12.81 -0.02
CA CYS A 25 9.09 13.34 -1.05
C CYS A 25 8.67 14.77 -0.72
N LYS A 26 8.30 15.55 -1.75
CA LYS A 26 7.66 16.85 -1.56
C LYS A 26 6.13 16.71 -1.58
N PRO A 27 5.39 17.53 -0.82
CA PRO A 27 3.94 17.50 -0.83
C PRO A 27 3.37 17.67 -2.24
N TYR A 28 2.39 16.86 -2.60
CA TYR A 28 1.70 16.88 -3.90
C TYR A 28 2.60 16.60 -5.12
N GLN A 29 3.83 16.15 -4.90
CA GLN A 29 4.75 15.82 -5.97
C GLN A 29 4.73 14.32 -6.26
N SER A 30 4.76 13.97 -7.55
CA SER A 30 4.86 12.56 -7.94
C SER A 30 6.24 11.99 -7.66
N VAL A 31 6.26 10.78 -7.07
CA VAL A 31 7.49 10.08 -6.64
C VAL A 31 7.92 9.06 -7.71
N TYR A 32 7.66 9.36 -8.98
CA TYR A 32 8.02 8.48 -10.10
C TYR A 32 9.51 8.62 -10.47
N ASP A 33 10.40 8.11 -9.63
CA ASP A 33 11.81 7.94 -9.99
C ASP A 33 12.07 6.49 -10.42
N GLN A 34 12.08 6.27 -11.75
CA GLN A 34 12.35 4.96 -12.36
C GLN A 34 13.68 4.35 -11.89
N ARG A 35 14.66 5.17 -11.50
CA ARG A 35 15.97 4.70 -11.02
C ARG A 35 15.93 4.09 -9.63
N LYS A 36 14.85 4.30 -8.88
CA LYS A 36 14.64 3.79 -7.52
C LYS A 36 13.45 2.81 -7.41
N ALA A 37 12.90 2.37 -8.54
CA ALA A 37 11.76 1.46 -8.65
C ALA A 37 12.11 0.01 -8.28
N ASN A 38 12.68 -0.20 -7.10
CA ASN A 38 12.96 -1.54 -6.59
C ASN A 38 12.23 -1.76 -5.27
N HIS A 39 11.16 -2.56 -5.33
CA HIS A 39 10.37 -3.00 -4.16
C HIS A 39 11.18 -3.77 -3.09
N THR A 40 12.44 -4.18 -3.36
CA THR A 40 13.29 -4.80 -2.34
C THR A 40 14.05 -3.76 -1.53
N ASN A 41 14.03 -2.49 -1.94
CA ASN A 41 14.67 -1.39 -1.25
C ASN A 41 13.70 -0.74 -0.25
N PRO A 42 14.03 -0.65 1.05
CA PRO A 42 13.25 0.08 2.05
C PRO A 42 12.95 1.54 1.66
N TYR A 43 13.82 2.18 0.87
CA TYR A 43 13.58 3.53 0.36
C TYR A 43 12.34 3.60 -0.54
N TRP A 44 12.11 2.58 -1.38
CA TRP A 44 10.94 2.54 -2.28
C TRP A 44 9.63 2.52 -1.49
N TRP A 45 9.64 1.84 -0.35
CA TRP A 45 8.52 1.77 0.58
C TRP A 45 8.34 3.04 1.42
N GLY A 46 9.29 3.99 1.38
CA GLY A 46 9.29 5.13 2.28
C GLY A 46 9.34 4.67 3.72
N VAL A 47 10.27 3.78 4.10
CA VAL A 47 10.41 3.32 5.50
C VAL A 47 11.83 3.39 6.03
N GLU A 48 12.79 3.88 5.26
CA GLU A 48 14.22 3.84 5.62
C GLU A 48 14.49 4.46 6.99
N HIS A 49 13.90 5.62 7.29
CA HIS A 49 14.15 6.35 8.54
C HIS A 49 13.33 5.86 9.75
N PHE A 50 12.31 5.04 9.54
CA PHE A 50 11.40 4.60 10.60
C PHE A 50 11.03 3.11 10.49
N LYS A 51 11.90 2.31 9.86
CA LYS A 51 11.75 0.87 9.74
C LYS A 51 11.45 0.16 11.07
N PRO A 52 12.10 0.51 12.20
CA PRO A 52 11.77 -0.10 13.49
C PRO A 52 10.30 0.12 13.92
N LEU A 53 9.72 1.28 13.59
CA LEU A 53 8.32 1.59 13.89
C LEU A 53 7.38 0.75 13.03
N VAL A 54 7.68 0.61 11.74
CA VAL A 54 6.94 -0.24 10.80
C VAL A 54 6.98 -1.70 11.25
N ASP A 55 8.16 -2.21 11.56
CA ASP A 55 8.34 -3.60 12.00
C ASP A 55 7.60 -3.86 13.32
N LYS A 56 7.65 -2.90 14.26
CA LYS A 56 6.89 -2.97 15.52
C LYS A 56 5.39 -3.03 15.25
N TYR A 57 4.85 -2.10 14.47
CA TYR A 57 3.42 -2.07 14.14
C TYR A 57 2.97 -3.36 13.44
N LYS A 58 3.76 -3.85 12.48
CA LYS A 58 3.49 -5.11 11.78
C LYS A 58 3.49 -6.31 12.73
N SER A 59 4.38 -6.33 13.72
CA SER A 59 4.42 -7.39 14.74
C SER A 59 3.20 -7.36 15.67
N GLU A 60 2.79 -6.16 16.10
CA GLU A 60 1.66 -5.96 17.02
C GLU A 60 0.31 -6.25 16.33
N THR A 61 0.22 -5.98 15.03
CA THR A 61 -0.98 -6.24 14.21
C THR A 61 -0.98 -7.60 13.55
N LYS A 62 0.05 -8.43 13.73
CA LYS A 62 0.17 -9.77 13.10
C LYS A 62 -1.03 -10.68 13.40
N CYS A 63 -1.58 -10.55 14.61
CA CYS A 63 -2.68 -11.37 15.10
C CYS A 63 -4.00 -10.58 15.24
N THR A 64 -4.05 -9.34 14.75
CA THR A 64 -5.20 -8.45 14.91
C THR A 64 -5.73 -8.04 13.55
N THR A 65 -7.03 -8.22 13.34
CA THR A 65 -7.72 -7.66 12.18
C THR A 65 -7.94 -6.17 12.43
N ILE A 66 -7.46 -5.34 11.50
CA ILE A 66 -7.72 -3.90 11.52
C ILE A 66 -8.99 -3.61 10.71
N ASP A 67 -9.69 -2.55 11.08
CA ASP A 67 -10.78 -2.02 10.26
C ASP A 67 -10.18 -1.27 9.07
N VAL A 68 -9.98 -1.99 7.97
CA VAL A 68 -9.32 -1.47 6.76
C VAL A 68 -10.12 -0.33 6.15
N ASP A 69 -11.45 -0.44 6.10
CA ASP A 69 -12.30 0.57 5.49
C ASP A 69 -12.23 1.88 6.27
N LEU A 70 -12.31 1.82 7.61
CA LEU A 70 -12.16 2.99 8.46
C LEU A 70 -10.75 3.60 8.36
N LEU A 71 -9.71 2.77 8.34
CA LEU A 71 -8.32 3.23 8.21
C LEU A 71 -8.10 3.96 6.89
N LEU A 72 -8.53 3.36 5.78
CA LEU A 72 -8.39 3.93 4.45
C LEU A 72 -9.23 5.19 4.28
N HIS A 73 -10.46 5.21 4.77
CA HIS A 73 -11.30 6.42 4.74
C HIS A 73 -10.61 7.62 5.40
N ARG A 74 -9.84 7.39 6.47
CA ARG A 74 -9.12 8.45 7.19
C ARG A 74 -7.79 8.83 6.52
N LEU A 75 -7.08 7.89 5.89
CA LEU A 75 -5.77 8.12 5.29
C LEU A 75 -5.83 8.58 3.82
N GLU A 76 -6.88 8.21 3.09
CA GLU A 76 -7.03 8.49 1.65
C GLU A 76 -6.83 9.97 1.28
N PRO A 77 -7.36 10.96 2.02
CA PRO A 77 -7.09 12.38 1.72
C PRO A 77 -5.60 12.75 1.75
N LEU A 78 -4.79 12.01 2.50
CA LEU A 78 -3.35 12.25 2.64
C LEU A 78 -2.53 11.63 1.51
N PHE A 79 -3.08 10.72 0.72
CA PHE A 79 -2.36 10.09 -0.40
C PHE A 79 -2.01 11.08 -1.51
N ALA A 80 -2.83 12.11 -1.71
CA ALA A 80 -2.52 13.19 -2.63
C ALA A 80 -1.38 14.09 -2.12
N VAL A 81 -1.27 14.25 -0.79
CA VAL A 81 -0.21 15.04 -0.15
C VAL A 81 1.10 14.28 -0.20
N ASP A 82 1.07 12.99 0.10
CA ASP A 82 2.24 12.12 0.18
C ASP A 82 2.02 10.84 -0.61
N GLN A 83 2.61 10.76 -1.80
CA GLN A 83 2.49 9.58 -2.65
C GLN A 83 3.29 8.37 -2.14
N LEU A 84 4.22 8.55 -1.19
CA LEU A 84 4.88 7.42 -0.52
C LEU A 84 4.01 6.80 0.57
N LEU A 85 3.03 7.53 1.11
CA LEU A 85 2.19 7.06 2.21
C LEU A 85 1.50 5.72 1.90
N GLN A 86 0.99 5.54 0.68
CA GLN A 86 0.36 4.26 0.29
C GLN A 86 1.35 3.10 0.37
N ARG A 87 2.62 3.34 -0.01
CA ARG A 87 3.68 2.34 0.07
C ARG A 87 4.04 2.05 1.52
N THR A 88 4.25 3.08 2.34
CA THR A 88 4.53 2.94 3.77
C THR A 88 3.43 2.16 4.48
N LEU A 89 2.17 2.49 4.19
CA LEU A 89 1.00 1.80 4.71
C LEU A 89 1.05 0.31 4.36
N MET A 90 1.22 -0.03 3.10
CA MET A 90 1.30 -1.43 2.65
C MET A 90 2.52 -2.17 3.22
N ALA A 91 3.65 -1.50 3.42
CA ALA A 91 4.82 -2.08 4.09
C ALA A 91 4.54 -2.45 5.56
N ALA A 92 3.73 -1.64 6.24
CA ALA A 92 3.31 -1.84 7.62
C ALA A 92 2.20 -2.90 7.78
N MET A 93 1.47 -3.23 6.70
CA MET A 93 0.39 -4.21 6.77
C MET A 93 0.91 -5.64 6.98
N SER A 94 0.12 -6.44 7.70
CA SER A 94 0.30 -7.89 7.80
C SER A 94 -0.39 -8.60 6.64
N ALA A 95 0.04 -9.83 6.34
CA ALA A 95 -0.52 -10.64 5.25
C ALA A 95 -2.04 -10.85 5.32
N ARG A 96 -2.61 -10.78 6.53
CA ARG A 96 -4.05 -10.97 6.79
C ARG A 96 -4.91 -9.83 6.27
N ASN A 97 -4.38 -8.62 6.26
CA ASN A 97 -5.14 -7.42 5.91
C ASN A 97 -5.02 -7.08 4.42
N ILE A 98 -4.07 -7.69 3.69
CA ILE A 98 -3.82 -7.40 2.27
C ILE A 98 -5.07 -7.59 1.42
N GLU A 99 -5.87 -8.63 1.69
CA GLU A 99 -7.06 -8.89 0.89
C GLU A 99 -8.06 -7.75 0.94
N ALA A 100 -8.35 -7.27 2.15
CA ALA A 100 -9.21 -6.12 2.35
C ALA A 100 -8.59 -4.84 1.76
N MET A 101 -7.26 -4.67 1.86
CA MET A 101 -6.57 -3.54 1.24
C MET A 101 -6.71 -3.55 -0.29
N ILE A 102 -6.55 -4.70 -0.94
CA ILE A 102 -6.74 -4.86 -2.41
C ILE A 102 -8.20 -4.62 -2.78
N ALA A 103 -9.12 -5.27 -2.06
CA ALA A 103 -10.56 -5.17 -2.33
C ALA A 103 -11.10 -3.73 -2.20
N SER A 104 -10.46 -2.89 -1.38
CA SER A 104 -10.84 -1.48 -1.24
C SER A 104 -10.67 -0.67 -2.54
N GLN A 105 -9.79 -1.10 -3.45
CA GLN A 105 -9.40 -0.37 -4.68
C GLN A 105 -8.89 1.07 -4.45
N LYS A 106 -8.54 1.44 -3.20
CA LYS A 106 -8.02 2.78 -2.85
C LYS A 106 -6.50 2.89 -2.88
N ILE A 107 -5.82 1.75 -2.99
CA ILE A 107 -4.37 1.66 -3.07
C ILE A 107 -3.96 1.42 -4.51
N ALA A 108 -2.94 2.13 -4.96
CA ALA A 108 -2.43 2.01 -6.31
C ALA A 108 -2.02 0.55 -6.61
N PRO A 109 -2.46 -0.04 -7.74
CA PRO A 109 -2.28 -1.47 -8.02
C PRO A 109 -0.82 -1.92 -7.98
N GLU A 110 0.12 -1.08 -8.39
CA GLU A 110 1.56 -1.38 -8.35
C GLU A 110 2.07 -1.59 -6.91
N VAL A 111 1.49 -0.88 -5.94
CA VAL A 111 1.84 -1.03 -4.53
C VAL A 111 1.30 -2.34 -3.98
N CYS A 112 0.06 -2.69 -4.33
CA CYS A 112 -0.54 -3.98 -4.01
C CYS A 112 0.26 -5.15 -4.58
N MET A 113 0.66 -5.08 -5.85
CA MET A 113 1.49 -6.09 -6.50
C MET A 113 2.86 -6.24 -5.84
N ALA A 114 3.55 -5.12 -5.57
CA ALA A 114 4.84 -5.14 -4.88
C ALA A 114 4.76 -5.82 -3.50
N ASN A 115 3.65 -5.58 -2.78
CA ASN A 115 3.41 -6.16 -1.47
C ASN A 115 3.15 -7.67 -1.54
N LEU A 116 2.33 -8.13 -2.50
CA LEU A 116 2.12 -9.55 -2.75
C LEU A 116 3.41 -10.29 -3.09
N ILE A 117 4.25 -9.72 -3.97
CA ILE A 117 5.56 -10.29 -4.32
C ILE A 117 6.47 -10.39 -3.09
N PHE A 118 6.45 -9.36 -2.22
CA PHE A 118 7.17 -9.41 -0.95
C PHE A 118 6.72 -10.61 -0.12
N PHE A 119 5.43 -10.76 0.17
CA PHE A 119 4.95 -11.86 1.02
C PHE A 119 5.15 -13.26 0.42
N LEU A 120 5.13 -13.38 -0.91
CA LEU A 120 5.47 -14.63 -1.59
C LEU A 120 6.93 -15.03 -1.34
N LYS A 121 7.87 -14.09 -1.49
CA LYS A 121 9.30 -14.35 -1.25
C LYS A 121 9.58 -14.82 0.18
N TRP A 122 8.82 -14.30 1.14
CA TRP A 122 8.93 -14.68 2.55
C TRP A 122 8.05 -15.87 2.96
N LYS A 123 7.41 -16.55 2.00
CA LYS A 123 6.52 -17.72 2.20
C LYS A 123 5.37 -17.47 3.17
N GLU A 124 4.93 -16.22 3.30
CA GLU A 124 3.78 -15.87 4.15
C GLU A 124 2.44 -16.08 3.45
N ILE A 125 2.46 -16.29 2.13
CA ILE A 125 1.30 -16.66 1.30
C ILE A 125 1.66 -17.83 0.38
N SER A 126 0.67 -18.66 0.04
CA SER A 126 0.85 -19.75 -0.91
C SER A 126 0.83 -19.26 -2.37
N GLU A 127 1.41 -20.03 -3.29
CA GLU A 127 1.42 -19.70 -4.72
C GLU A 127 0.00 -19.69 -5.34
N ILE A 128 -0.90 -20.54 -4.85
CA ILE A 128 -2.31 -20.57 -5.28
C ILE A 128 -3.00 -19.27 -4.87
N THR A 129 -2.85 -18.90 -3.60
CA THR A 129 -3.37 -17.65 -3.03
C THR A 129 -2.81 -16.42 -3.75
N LEU A 130 -1.57 -16.48 -4.23
CA LEU A 130 -0.97 -15.41 -5.03
C LEU A 130 -1.69 -15.20 -6.36
N LYS A 131 -2.01 -16.27 -7.11
CA LYS A 131 -2.68 -16.16 -8.41
C LYS A 131 -4.04 -15.48 -8.27
N GLU A 132 -4.83 -15.92 -7.29
CA GLU A 132 -6.15 -15.35 -6.99
C GLU A 132 -6.04 -13.86 -6.61
N LYS A 133 -5.11 -13.51 -5.71
CA LYS A 133 -4.92 -12.12 -5.28
C LYS A 133 -4.33 -11.22 -6.36
N THR A 134 -3.49 -11.77 -7.24
CA THR A 134 -2.92 -11.03 -8.38
C THR A 134 -4.01 -10.69 -9.39
N ALA A 135 -4.94 -11.62 -9.66
CA ALA A 135 -6.08 -11.35 -10.51
C ALA A 135 -6.93 -10.18 -9.97
N ALA A 136 -7.20 -10.17 -8.65
CA ALA A 136 -7.93 -9.08 -8.00
C ALA A 136 -7.23 -7.71 -8.10
N CYS A 137 -5.89 -7.66 -8.15
CA CYS A 137 -5.15 -6.41 -8.39
C CYS A 137 -5.20 -5.94 -9.85
N ILE A 138 -5.25 -6.87 -10.80
CA ILE A 138 -5.14 -6.59 -12.24
C ILE A 138 -6.51 -6.26 -12.84
N GLU A 139 -7.58 -6.91 -12.37
CA GLU A 139 -8.94 -6.73 -12.89
C GLU A 139 -9.40 -5.26 -12.96
N PRO A 140 -9.20 -4.42 -11.93
CA PRO A 140 -9.57 -3.00 -12.00
C PRO A 140 -8.79 -2.24 -13.09
N ILE A 141 -7.52 -2.59 -13.32
CA ILE A 141 -6.68 -1.99 -14.37
C ILE A 141 -7.22 -2.37 -15.75
N ILE A 142 -7.57 -3.65 -15.94
CA ILE A 142 -8.14 -4.12 -17.21
C ILE A 142 -9.45 -3.38 -17.50
N LEU A 143 -10.34 -3.27 -16.52
CA LEU A 143 -11.61 -2.55 -16.66
C LEU A 143 -11.37 -1.07 -17.02
N SER A 144 -10.44 -0.40 -16.32
CA SER A 144 -10.07 0.99 -16.62
C SER A 144 -9.53 1.17 -18.03
N ILE A 145 -8.72 0.23 -18.53
CA ILE A 145 -8.20 0.25 -19.91
C ILE A 145 -9.34 0.06 -20.91
N GLN A 146 -10.27 -0.85 -20.64
CA GLN A 146 -11.43 -1.10 -21.52
C GLN A 146 -12.35 0.12 -21.59
N GLU A 147 -12.61 0.80 -20.47
CA GLU A 147 -13.37 2.06 -20.45
C GLU A 147 -12.69 3.12 -21.31
N LEU A 148 -11.38 3.33 -21.15
CA LEU A 148 -10.61 4.27 -21.98
C LEU A 148 -10.64 3.91 -23.48
N GLN A 149 -10.65 2.62 -23.82
CA GLN A 149 -10.76 2.17 -25.22
C GLN A 149 -12.15 2.43 -25.82
N ASN A 150 -13.21 2.33 -25.01
CA ASN A 150 -14.58 2.59 -25.44
C ASN A 150 -14.87 4.09 -25.63
N ASP A 151 -14.14 4.95 -24.91
CA ASP A 151 -14.26 6.40 -24.98
C ASP A 151 -13.44 7.03 -26.12
N LEU A 152 -12.57 6.26 -26.78
CA LEU A 152 -11.87 6.73 -27.97
C LEU A 152 -12.87 6.86 -29.13
N PRO A 153 -12.98 8.06 -29.76
CA PRO A 153 -13.84 8.21 -30.92
C PRO A 153 -13.38 7.24 -32.01
N ASN A 154 -14.33 6.50 -32.58
CA ASN A 154 -14.10 5.70 -33.77
C ASN A 154 -13.65 6.63 -34.91
N GLU A 155 -12.34 6.82 -35.07
CA GLU A 155 -11.76 7.39 -36.28
C GLU A 155 -11.97 6.35 -37.39
N ARG A 156 -13.12 6.47 -38.07
CA ARG A 156 -13.40 5.85 -39.37
C ARG A 156 -13.05 6.81 -40.49
#